data_AF-C6HVZ7-F1
#
_entry.id   AF-C6HVZ7-F1
#
_cell.length_a   1.000
_cell.length_b   1.000
_cell.length_c   1.000
_cell.angle_alpha   90.00
_cell.angle_beta   90.00
_cell.angle_gamma   90.00
#
_symmetry.space_group_name_H-M   'P 1'
#
loop_
_entity.id
_entity.type
_entity.pdbx_description
1 polymer ?
#
loop_
_entity_poly.entity_id
_entity_poly.type
_entity_poly.pdbx_seq_one_letter_code
_entity_poly.pdbx_strand_id
1 'polypeptide(L)'
;MMETCPAPEERRRRGRPRKPLLPPDSTRESGDPPRKAVWGDEDRLLTIDEVADLLRVRPKTIHYNKSQHPERVPPWIRLPGFRSPLWRLKDVRAWIEKGVAGGEAERAKNEEMRQEGLYPFPKKKRGRPTKLEALAAVKGGQAF
;
A
#
# COMPACT_ATOMS: atom_id res chain seq x y z
N MET A 1 -5.42 -16.52 92.60
CA MET A 1 -6.05 -15.21 92.38
C MET A 1 -6.31 -15.14 90.89
N MET A 2 -7.57 -15.34 90.51
CA MET A 2 -8.48 -14.27 90.05
C MET A 2 -8.24 -14.02 88.55
N GLU A 3 -9.21 -13.96 87.65
CA GLU A 3 -10.66 -14.04 87.74
C GLU A 3 -11.12 -14.19 86.29
N THR A 4 -12.20 -14.94 86.10
CA THR A 4 -13.02 -14.94 84.89
C THR A 4 -13.42 -13.50 84.53
N CYS A 5 -13.28 -13.13 83.26
CA CYS A 5 -14.00 -11.99 82.68
C CYS A 5 -14.91 -12.47 81.53
N PRO A 6 -16.23 -12.20 81.58
CA PRO A 6 -17.22 -12.64 80.61
C PRO A 6 -17.46 -11.65 79.45
N ALA A 7 -17.99 -12.21 78.34
CA ALA A 7 -18.86 -11.70 77.24
C ALA A 7 -18.93 -10.17 76.91
N PRO A 8 -19.13 -9.80 75.61
CA PRO A 8 -20.48 -9.91 75.06
C PRO A 8 -20.57 -10.43 73.62
N GLU A 9 -21.57 -11.29 73.47
CA GLU A 9 -22.43 -11.46 72.31
C GLU A 9 -22.84 -10.13 71.68
N GLU A 10 -22.54 -9.93 70.40
CA GLU A 10 -23.44 -9.25 69.44
C GLU A 10 -22.80 -9.24 68.04
N ARG A 11 -23.26 -10.10 67.13
CA ARG A 11 -23.51 -9.69 65.74
C ARG A 11 -24.37 -10.72 65.02
N ARG A 12 -25.65 -10.68 65.37
CA ARG A 12 -26.73 -10.96 64.42
C ARG A 12 -26.53 -10.06 63.19
N ARG A 13 -25.90 -10.57 62.14
CA ARG A 13 -26.12 -10.08 60.78
C ARG A 13 -26.70 -11.21 59.94
N ARG A 14 -28.02 -11.28 60.08
CA ARG A 14 -29.04 -11.41 59.03
C ARG A 14 -28.53 -12.02 57.72
N GLY A 15 -29.15 -13.13 57.35
CA GLY A 15 -28.79 -13.98 56.23
C GLY A 15 -28.44 -13.24 54.95
N ARG A 16 -27.48 -13.80 54.23
CA ARG A 16 -27.29 -13.48 52.82
C ARG A 16 -28.63 -13.67 52.11
N PRO A 17 -29.13 -12.70 51.32
CA PRO A 17 -30.21 -12.99 50.40
C PRO A 17 -29.74 -14.15 49.51
N ARG A 18 -30.52 -15.22 49.47
CA ARG A 18 -30.34 -16.28 48.47
C ARG A 18 -30.39 -15.58 47.12
N LYS A 19 -29.27 -15.54 46.40
CA LYS A 19 -29.24 -15.14 45.00
C LYS A 19 -30.35 -15.95 44.31
N PRO A 20 -31.29 -15.32 43.59
CA PRO A 20 -32.21 -16.09 42.76
C PRO A 20 -31.35 -16.93 41.83
N LEU A 21 -31.55 -18.25 41.88
CA LEU A 21 -31.07 -19.15 40.85
C LEU A 21 -31.77 -18.70 39.57
N LEU A 22 -31.09 -17.87 38.78
CA LEU A 22 -31.48 -17.65 37.40
C LEU A 22 -31.54 -19.04 36.74
N PRO A 23 -32.60 -19.36 35.97
CA PRO A 23 -32.61 -20.59 35.20
C PRO A 23 -31.37 -20.59 34.29
N PRO A 24 -30.79 -21.78 33.98
CA PRO A 24 -29.80 -21.86 32.93
C PRO A 24 -30.49 -21.39 31.65
N ASP A 25 -30.15 -20.17 31.24
CA ASP A 25 -30.54 -19.59 29.96
C ASP A 25 -30.10 -20.58 28.89
N SER A 26 -31.07 -21.39 28.46
CA SER A 26 -30.93 -22.38 27.41
C SER A 26 -31.07 -21.71 26.05
N THR A 27 -30.42 -20.55 25.92
CA THR A 27 -30.11 -19.93 24.64
C THR A 27 -28.60 -19.98 24.54
N ARG A 28 -28.09 -21.20 24.35
CA ARG A 28 -26.85 -21.38 23.60
C ARG A 28 -27.17 -20.94 22.17
N GLU A 29 -27.29 -19.63 21.96
CA GLU A 29 -27.04 -19.04 20.67
C GLU A 29 -25.65 -19.53 20.30
N SER A 30 -25.59 -20.59 19.49
CA SER A 30 -24.56 -20.74 18.50
C SER A 30 -24.64 -19.49 17.62
N GLY A 31 -24.14 -18.38 18.14
CA GLY A 31 -23.64 -17.29 17.31
C GLY A 31 -22.45 -17.87 16.58
N ASP A 32 -22.71 -18.52 15.45
CA ASP A 32 -21.72 -18.65 14.39
C ASP A 32 -21.19 -17.22 14.24
N PRO A 33 -19.93 -16.94 14.65
CA PRO A 33 -19.39 -15.59 14.61
C PRO A 33 -19.60 -15.14 13.17
N PRO A 34 -20.18 -13.95 12.92
CA PRO A 34 -20.64 -13.55 11.59
C PRO A 34 -19.53 -13.90 10.63
N ARG A 35 -19.76 -14.92 9.77
CA ARG A 35 -18.74 -15.46 8.86
C ARG A 35 -17.99 -14.27 8.31
N LYS A 36 -16.74 -14.07 8.75
CA LYS A 36 -15.96 -12.88 8.40
C LYS A 36 -16.18 -12.67 6.93
N ALA A 37 -16.78 -11.55 6.55
CA ALA A 37 -17.27 -11.33 5.20
C ALA A 37 -16.17 -11.82 4.26
N VAL A 38 -16.43 -12.91 3.54
CA VAL A 38 -15.47 -13.53 2.64
C VAL A 38 -15.46 -12.65 1.40
N TRP A 39 -14.98 -11.42 1.58
CA TRP A 39 -14.50 -10.61 0.48
C TRP A 39 -13.31 -11.40 -0.06
N GLY A 40 -13.37 -11.75 -1.34
CA GLY A 40 -12.27 -12.44 -1.98
C GLY A 40 -10.98 -11.64 -1.77
N ASP A 41 -9.84 -12.33 -1.80
CA ASP A 41 -8.53 -11.67 -1.62
C ASP A 41 -8.33 -10.48 -2.58
N GLU A 42 -9.01 -10.51 -3.73
CA GLU A 42 -9.00 -9.48 -4.78
C GLU A 42 -9.66 -8.15 -4.36
N ASP A 43 -10.63 -8.18 -3.44
CA ASP A 43 -11.30 -7.00 -2.90
C ASP A 43 -10.59 -6.45 -1.64
N ARG A 44 -9.46 -7.04 -1.27
CA ARG A 44 -8.64 -6.55 -0.17
C ARG A 44 -8.21 -5.11 -0.44
N LEU A 45 -8.44 -4.27 0.57
CA LEU A 45 -7.97 -2.90 0.59
C LEU A 45 -6.50 -2.88 1.02
N LEU A 46 -5.65 -2.34 0.16
CA LEU A 46 -4.23 -2.14 0.35
C LEU A 46 -3.97 -0.73 0.89
N THR A 47 -3.00 -0.66 1.79
CA THR A 47 -2.40 0.57 2.29
C THR A 47 -1.36 1.15 1.32
N ILE A 48 -0.90 2.37 1.58
CA ILE A 48 0.10 3.05 0.75
C ILE A 48 1.40 2.25 0.70
N ASP A 49 1.86 1.74 1.84
CA ASP A 49 3.09 0.95 1.92
C ASP A 49 2.97 -0.36 1.14
N GLU A 50 1.86 -1.09 1.25
CA GLU A 50 1.62 -2.31 0.47
C GLU A 50 1.61 -2.04 -1.04
N VAL A 51 0.98 -0.95 -1.49
CA VAL A 51 0.99 -0.54 -2.90
C VAL A 51 2.40 -0.13 -3.34
N ALA A 52 3.14 0.57 -2.48
CA ALA A 52 4.50 0.99 -2.74
C ALA A 52 5.44 -0.21 -2.93
N ASP A 53 5.30 -1.25 -2.10
CA ASP A 53 6.03 -2.51 -2.22
C ASP A 53 5.69 -3.25 -3.51
N LEU A 54 4.40 -3.35 -3.86
CA LEU A 54 3.95 -3.99 -5.11
C LEU A 54 4.51 -3.30 -6.36
N LEU A 55 4.53 -1.97 -6.36
CA LEU A 55 5.03 -1.16 -7.48
C LEU A 55 6.55 -0.92 -7.42
N ARG A 56 7.24 -1.37 -6.36
CA ARG A 56 8.65 -1.12 -6.08
C ARG A 56 9.04 0.37 -6.12
N VAL A 57 8.13 1.23 -5.65
CA VAL A 57 8.36 2.68 -5.55
C VAL A 57 8.34 3.11 -4.10
N ARG A 58 8.91 4.26 -3.78
CA ARG A 58 8.85 4.79 -2.41
C ARG A 58 7.43 5.30 -2.11
N PRO A 59 6.93 5.14 -0.87
CA PRO A 59 5.59 5.62 -0.49
C PRO A 59 5.44 7.13 -0.69
N LYS A 60 6.50 7.92 -0.44
CA LYS A 60 6.54 9.36 -0.75
C LYS A 60 6.23 9.67 -2.22
N THR A 61 6.71 8.85 -3.15
CA THR A 61 6.47 9.01 -4.58
C THR A 61 5.00 8.74 -4.93
N ILE A 62 4.36 7.76 -4.28
CA ILE A 62 2.92 7.52 -4.43
C ILE A 62 2.12 8.73 -3.93
N HIS A 63 2.46 9.28 -2.77
CA HIS A 63 1.81 10.50 -2.26
C HIS A 63 1.93 11.69 -3.23
N TYR A 64 3.13 11.91 -3.77
CA TYR A 64 3.38 12.96 -4.74
C TYR A 64 2.58 12.75 -6.03
N ASN A 65 2.65 11.55 -6.62
CA ASN A 65 1.93 11.22 -7.84
C ASN A 65 0.42 11.34 -7.65
N LYS A 66 -0.13 10.94 -6.51
CA LYS A 66 -1.56 11.13 -6.20
C LYS A 66 -2.00 12.59 -6.31
N SER A 67 -1.15 13.53 -5.88
CA SER A 67 -1.47 14.95 -5.90
C SER A 67 -1.19 15.64 -7.24
N GLN A 68 -0.11 15.26 -7.92
CA GLN A 68 0.41 15.99 -9.08
C GLN A 68 0.13 15.29 -10.42
N HIS A 69 0.05 13.96 -10.40
CA HIS A 69 -0.06 13.09 -11.57
C HIS A 69 -1.01 11.93 -11.28
N PRO A 70 -2.33 12.20 -11.15
CA PRO A 70 -3.32 11.18 -10.84
C PRO A 70 -3.36 10.05 -11.88
N GLU A 71 -2.88 10.29 -13.11
CA GLU A 71 -2.73 9.29 -14.17
C GLU A 71 -1.67 8.22 -13.90
N ARG A 72 -0.70 8.49 -13.03
CA ARG A 72 0.45 7.62 -12.72
C ARG A 72 0.21 6.70 -11.52
N VAL A 73 -0.98 6.74 -10.93
CA VAL A 73 -1.34 5.90 -9.79
C VAL A 73 -2.62 5.12 -10.08
N PRO A 74 -2.76 3.92 -9.49
CA PRO A 74 -4.01 3.18 -9.59
C PRO A 74 -5.15 3.96 -8.91
N PRO A 75 -6.41 3.72 -9.33
CA PRO A 75 -7.56 4.44 -8.79
C PRO A 75 -7.66 4.20 -7.28
N TRP A 76 -7.71 5.29 -6.52
CA TRP A 76 -7.76 5.23 -5.07
C TRP A 76 -9.17 5.49 -4.55
N ILE A 77 -9.47 4.88 -3.42
CA ILE A 77 -10.72 5.03 -2.71
C ILE A 77 -10.48 5.95 -1.52
N ARG A 78 -11.40 6.90 -1.33
CA ARG A 78 -11.45 7.74 -0.15
C ARG A 78 -12.67 7.36 0.66
N LEU A 79 -12.45 6.66 1.77
CA LEU A 79 -13.54 6.33 2.69
C LEU A 79 -13.88 7.55 3.56
N PRO A 80 -15.17 7.81 3.83
CA PRO A 80 -15.55 8.85 4.77
C PRO A 80 -14.97 8.54 6.16
N GLY A 81 -14.27 9.51 6.76
CA GLY A 81 -13.61 9.35 8.07
C GLY A 81 -12.14 8.94 8.03
N PHE A 82 -11.64 8.40 6.91
CA PHE A 82 -10.22 8.08 6.76
C PHE A 82 -9.48 9.16 5.96
N ARG A 83 -8.39 9.68 6.53
CA ARG A 83 -7.52 10.65 5.84
C ARG A 83 -6.59 10.00 4.81
N SER A 84 -6.31 8.70 4.97
CA SER A 84 -5.41 7.96 4.09
C SER A 84 -6.17 7.36 2.90
N PRO A 85 -5.66 7.49 1.67
CA PRO A 85 -6.17 6.75 0.52
C PRO A 85 -5.96 5.24 0.71
N LEU A 86 -6.92 4.47 0.22
CA LEU A 86 -6.87 3.01 0.16
C LEU A 86 -7.00 2.56 -1.29
N TRP A 87 -6.42 1.43 -1.64
CA TRP A 87 -6.51 0.87 -2.99
C TRP A 87 -7.11 -0.51 -2.95
N ARG A 88 -7.83 -0.91 -4.00
CA ARG A 88 -8.24 -2.31 -4.16
C ARG A 88 -7.16 -3.07 -4.89
N LEU A 89 -6.86 -4.28 -4.43
CA LEU A 89 -5.89 -5.14 -5.10
C LEU A 89 -6.26 -5.40 -6.56
N LYS A 90 -7.54 -5.69 -6.85
CA LYS A 90 -8.07 -5.86 -8.21
C LYS A 90 -7.76 -4.68 -9.13
N ASP A 91 -8.00 -3.46 -8.66
CA ASP A 91 -7.79 -2.26 -9.47
C ASP A 91 -6.31 -1.98 -9.72
N VAL A 92 -5.46 -2.22 -8.71
CA VAL A 92 -4.00 -2.12 -8.85
C VAL A 92 -3.49 -3.11 -9.89
N ARG A 93 -3.96 -4.35 -9.84
CA ARG A 93 -3.59 -5.39 -10.81
C ARG A 93 -4.02 -5.03 -12.23
N ALA A 94 -5.29 -4.67 -12.42
CA ALA A 94 -5.81 -4.26 -13.73
C ALA A 94 -5.08 -3.03 -14.28
N TRP A 95 -4.69 -2.09 -13.40
CA TRP A 95 -3.91 -0.92 -13.78
C TRP A 95 -2.49 -1.30 -14.25
N ILE A 96 -1.82 -2.23 -13.56
CA ILE A 96 -0.51 -2.75 -13.99
C ILE A 96 -0.64 -3.44 -15.36
N GLU A 97 -1.62 -4.32 -15.53
CA GLU A 97 -1.85 -5.04 -16.79
C GLU A 97 -2.09 -4.07 -17.96
N LYS A 98 -2.89 -3.03 -17.75
CA LYS A 98 -3.10 -1.96 -18.73
C LYS A 98 -1.83 -1.15 -19.00
N GLY A 99 -1.05 -0.86 -17.95
CA GLY A 99 0.19 -0.10 -18.03
C GLY A 99 1.30 -0.85 -18.78
N VAL A 100 1.36 -2.17 -18.66
CA VAL A 100 2.28 -3.01 -19.46
C VAL A 100 1.96 -2.88 -20.95
N ALA A 101 0.69 -3.03 -21.33
CA ALA A 101 0.27 -2.88 -22.73
C ALA A 101 0.55 -1.47 -23.28
N GLY A 102 0.31 -0.43 -22.47
CA GLY A 102 0.61 0.96 -22.84
C GLY A 102 2.11 1.25 -22.94
N GLY A 103 2.92 0.70 -22.04
CA GLY A 103 4.36 0.87 -22.03
C GLY A 103 5.06 0.18 -23.20
N GLU A 104 4.57 -0.99 -23.64
CA GLU A 104 5.05 -1.65 -24.85
C GLU A 104 4.71 -0.85 -26.10
N ALA A 105 3.48 -0.35 -26.21
CA ALA A 105 3.07 0.54 -27.30
C ALA A 105 3.87 1.85 -27.33
N GLU A 106 4.14 2.47 -26.17
CA GLU A 106 4.94 3.69 -26.09
C GLU A 106 6.42 3.43 -26.41
N ARG A 107 6.97 2.28 -26.00
CA ARG A 107 8.31 1.85 -26.41
C ARG A 107 8.39 1.63 -27.91
N ALA A 108 7.41 0.98 -28.52
CA ALA A 108 7.34 0.77 -29.97
C ALA A 108 7.29 2.10 -30.72
N LYS A 109 6.40 3.02 -30.32
CA LYS A 109 6.33 4.38 -30.89
C LYS A 109 7.63 5.17 -30.74
N ASN A 110 8.29 5.06 -29.58
CA ASN A 110 9.57 5.70 -29.34
C ASN A 110 10.69 5.11 -30.21
N GLU A 111 10.65 3.81 -30.49
CA GLU A 111 11.59 3.14 -31.39
C GLU A 111 11.33 3.51 -32.85
N GLU A 112 10.06 3.57 -33.26
CA GLU A 112 9.64 4.05 -34.59
C GLU A 112 10.09 5.50 -34.81
N MET A 113 9.80 6.43 -33.89
CA MET A 113 10.32 7.80 -33.95
C MET A 113 11.86 7.87 -34.00
N ARG A 114 12.54 6.90 -33.40
CA ARG A 114 14.01 6.79 -33.45
C ARG A 114 14.50 6.30 -34.81
N GLN A 115 13.76 5.38 -35.45
CA GLN A 115 14.03 4.89 -36.80
C GLN A 115 13.75 5.95 -37.87
N GLU A 116 12.64 6.67 -37.74
CA GLU A 116 12.25 7.77 -38.63
C GLU A 116 13.08 9.05 -38.41
N GLY A 117 13.94 9.07 -37.39
CA GLY A 117 14.80 10.22 -37.08
C GLY A 117 14.06 11.42 -36.48
N LEU A 118 12.77 11.28 -36.16
CA LEU A 118 11.91 12.31 -35.55
C LEU A 118 12.08 12.40 -34.01
N TYR A 119 12.93 11.56 -33.41
CA TYR A 119 13.07 11.50 -31.96
C TYR A 119 13.51 12.87 -31.37
N PRO A 120 12.69 13.50 -30.52
CA PRO A 120 12.86 14.90 -30.13
C PRO A 120 14.05 15.17 -29.20
N PHE A 121 14.68 14.11 -28.67
CA PHE A 121 15.87 14.22 -27.84
C PHE A 121 17.13 14.05 -28.70
N PRO A 122 17.88 15.13 -28.99
CA PRO A 122 19.11 15.02 -29.76
C PRO A 122 20.09 14.11 -29.00
N LYS A 123 20.68 13.15 -29.70
CA LYS A 123 21.78 12.34 -29.14
C LYS A 123 22.85 13.31 -28.64
N LYS A 124 23.12 13.33 -27.33
CA LYS A 124 24.13 14.21 -26.72
C LYS A 124 25.44 14.02 -27.50
N LYS A 125 25.92 15.07 -28.15
CA LYS A 125 27.22 15.06 -28.85
C LYS A 125 28.27 14.63 -27.83
N ARG A 126 29.01 13.56 -28.12
CA ARG A 126 30.08 13.07 -27.25
C ARG A 126 31.13 14.20 -27.16
N GLY A 127 31.25 14.81 -25.99
CA GLY A 127 32.18 15.93 -25.78
C GLY A 127 33.66 15.56 -25.86
N ARG A 128 34.00 14.26 -25.90
CA ARG A 128 35.37 13.78 -26.07
C ARG A 128 35.49 13.02 -27.40
N PRO A 129 36.29 13.52 -28.36
CA PRO A 129 36.52 12.82 -29.61
C PRO A 129 37.15 11.46 -29.36
N THR A 130 36.70 10.48 -30.12
CA THR A 130 37.21 9.12 -30.05
C THR A 130 38.64 9.09 -30.59
N LYS A 131 39.52 8.20 -30.11
CA LYS A 131 40.95 8.15 -30.51
C LYS A 131 41.14 8.07 -32.04
N LEU A 132 40.24 7.38 -32.75
CA LEU A 132 40.22 7.30 -34.22
C LEU A 132 39.90 8.64 -34.89
N GLU A 133 38.98 9.41 -34.31
CA GLU A 133 38.57 10.75 -34.79
C GLU A 133 39.68 11.78 -34.58
N ALA A 134 40.36 11.72 -33.43
CA ALA A 134 41.52 12.57 -33.14
C ALA A 134 42.67 12.34 -34.14
N LEU A 135 42.93 11.08 -34.52
CA LEU A 135 43.95 10.74 -35.52
C LEU A 135 43.55 11.21 -36.93
N ALA A 136 42.26 11.16 -37.29
CA ALA A 136 41.77 11.66 -38.57
C ALA A 136 41.89 13.19 -38.71
N ALA A 137 41.60 13.94 -37.63
CA ALA A 137 41.76 15.39 -37.60
C ALA A 137 43.23 15.83 -37.76
N VAL A 138 44.17 15.07 -37.18
CA VAL A 138 45.61 15.32 -37.34
C VAL A 138 46.07 15.04 -38.79
N LYS A 139 45.48 14.04 -39.46
CA LYS A 139 45.83 13.68 -40.84
C LYS A 139 45.29 14.65 -41.90
N GLY A 140 44.19 15.36 -41.60
CA GLY A 140 43.60 16.37 -42.48
C GLY A 140 44.23 17.77 -42.37
N GLY A 141 45.09 18.01 -41.38
CA GLY A 141 45.77 19.29 -41.15
C GLY A 141 47.15 19.43 -41.80
N GLN A 142 47.60 18.43 -42.56
CA GLN A 142 48.88 18.44 -43.26
C GLN A 142 48.66 18.57 -44.77
N ALA A 143 48.27 19.77 -45.21
CA ALA A 143 48.40 20.22 -46.59
C ALA A 143 49.08 21.59 -46.53
N PHE A 144 50.39 21.59 -46.78
CA PHE A 144 51.16 22.76 -47.19
C PHE A 144 51.09 22.87 -48.71
#